data_AF-A0A485BL59-F1
#
_entry.id   AF-A0A485BL59-F1
#
_cell.length_a   1.000
_cell.length_b   1.000
_cell.length_c   1.000
_cell.angle_alpha   90.00
_cell.angle_beta   90.00
_cell.angle_gamma   90.00
#
_symmetry.space_group_name_H-M   'P 1'
#
loop_
_entity.id
_entity.type
_entity.pdbx_description
1 polymer ?
#
loop_
_entity_poly.entity_id
_entity_poly.type
_entity_poly.pdbx_seq_one_letter_code
_entity_poly.pdbx_strand_id
1 'polypeptide(L)'
;MPKPEGATIYGEIIGFATNCDAAHITQPQRETMQICMEQSLRMAGLSAEDIGYISAHGTATDRGDIAESQASAAVFGDRVPISSLKSYFGHTLGACGALEAWMSLHMMREGWFAPTLQPAPSGPTVRRAGLHYGREPADRLRIYSE
;
A
#
# COMPACT_ATOMS: atom_id res chain seq x y z
N MET A 1 10.09 22.38 4.47
CA MET A 1 9.01 23.30 4.90
C MET A 1 9.28 23.71 6.34
N PRO A 2 9.19 25.01 6.71
CA PRO A 2 9.32 25.42 8.10
C PRO A 2 8.11 24.93 8.92
N LYS A 3 8.39 24.35 10.08
CA LYS A 3 7.40 23.80 11.02
C LYS A 3 6.87 24.94 11.91
N PRO A 4 5.54 25.10 12.08
CA PRO A 4 4.99 26.03 13.05
C PRO A 4 5.47 25.71 14.48
N GLU A 5 5.68 26.73 15.31
CA GLU A 5 6.05 26.54 16.71
C GLU A 5 5.01 25.67 17.43
N GLY A 6 5.49 24.67 18.17
CA GLY A 6 4.65 23.75 18.96
C GLY A 6 3.95 22.62 18.18
N ALA A 7 4.02 22.57 16.84
CA ALA A 7 3.44 21.44 16.08
C ALA A 7 4.19 20.13 16.37
N THR A 8 3.56 18.96 16.20
CA THR A 8 4.26 17.65 16.17
C THR A 8 4.23 17.11 14.75
N ILE A 9 5.38 16.68 14.22
CA ILE A 9 5.46 16.07 12.89
C ILE A 9 5.33 14.57 13.07
N TYR A 10 4.31 13.96 12.45
CA TYR A 10 4.07 12.52 12.50
C TYR A 10 4.76 11.77 11.36
N GLY A 11 5.01 12.43 10.24
CA GLY A 11 5.68 11.89 9.07
C GLY A 11 5.73 12.91 7.94
N GLU A 12 6.34 12.51 6.84
CA GLU A 12 6.51 13.33 5.64
C GLU A 12 6.08 12.52 4.41
N ILE A 13 5.33 13.14 3.51
CA ILE A 13 5.06 12.60 2.18
C ILE A 13 6.18 13.09 1.26
N ILE A 14 7.09 12.18 0.91
CA ILE A 14 8.30 12.50 0.13
C ILE A 14 8.12 12.30 -1.39
N GLY A 15 7.05 11.63 -1.82
CA GLY A 15 6.71 11.45 -3.22
C GLY A 15 5.27 10.96 -3.39
N PHE A 16 4.67 11.27 -4.53
CA PHE A 16 3.35 10.79 -4.92
C PHE A 16 3.26 10.71 -6.45
N ALA A 17 2.33 9.93 -6.97
CA ALA A 17 2.01 9.92 -8.39
C ALA A 17 0.51 9.65 -8.58
N THR A 18 0.00 10.02 -9.74
CA THR A 18 -1.36 9.69 -10.17
C THR A 18 -1.38 9.57 -11.69
N ASN A 19 -2.17 8.65 -12.21
CA ASN A 19 -2.38 8.46 -13.64
C ASN A 19 -3.81 7.95 -13.92
N CYS A 20 -4.09 7.58 -15.16
CA CYS A 20 -5.40 7.10 -15.60
C CYS A 20 -5.23 5.96 -16.61
N ASP A 21 -5.99 4.88 -16.43
CA ASP A 21 -5.92 3.69 -17.29
C ASP A 21 -6.36 3.97 -18.73
N ALA A 22 -7.36 4.83 -18.92
CA ALA A 22 -7.92 5.26 -20.21
C ALA A 22 -8.34 4.15 -21.20
N ALA A 23 -8.28 2.87 -20.81
CA ALA A 23 -8.59 1.71 -21.66
C ALA A 23 -10.02 1.20 -21.48
N HIS A 24 -10.58 1.28 -20.26
CA HIS A 24 -11.94 0.87 -19.93
C HIS A 24 -12.47 1.66 -18.73
N ILE A 25 -13.79 1.81 -18.60
CA ILE A 25 -14.41 2.66 -17.57
C ILE A 25 -14.18 2.15 -16.12
N THR A 26 -14.11 0.83 -15.92
CA THR A 26 -14.02 0.21 -14.58
C THR A 26 -13.02 -0.93 -14.49
N GLN A 27 -12.34 -1.29 -15.59
CA GLN A 27 -11.42 -2.42 -15.58
C GLN A 27 -10.01 -1.90 -15.26
N PRO A 28 -9.40 -2.34 -14.14
CA PRO A 28 -8.07 -1.90 -13.77
C PRO A 28 -7.00 -2.49 -14.68
N GLN A 29 -5.94 -1.72 -14.93
CA GLN A 29 -4.81 -2.11 -15.75
C GLN A 29 -3.55 -2.26 -14.89
N ARG A 30 -2.90 -3.43 -14.98
CA ARG A 30 -1.68 -3.73 -14.23
C ARG A 30 -0.54 -2.78 -14.62
N GLU A 31 -0.39 -2.48 -15.90
CA GLU A 31 0.72 -1.69 -16.45
C GLU A 31 0.68 -0.24 -15.95
N THR A 32 -0.51 0.36 -15.84
CA THR A 32 -0.67 1.73 -15.35
C THR A 32 -0.43 1.81 -13.84
N MET A 33 -0.88 0.83 -13.06
CA MET A 33 -0.53 0.72 -11.63
C MET A 33 0.99 0.67 -11.44
N GLN A 34 1.68 -0.21 -12.17
CA GLN A 34 3.14 -0.30 -12.13
C GLN A 34 3.81 1.04 -12.47
N ILE A 35 3.37 1.72 -13.54
CA ILE A 35 3.91 3.03 -13.92
C ILE A 35 3.70 4.06 -12.79
N CYS A 36 2.55 4.05 -12.14
CA CYS A 36 2.24 4.97 -11.03
C CYS A 36 3.19 4.72 -9.84
N MET A 37 3.36 3.46 -9.43
CA MET A 37 4.31 3.06 -8.38
C MET A 37 5.72 3.54 -8.71
N GLU A 38 6.23 3.27 -9.92
CA GLU A 38 7.56 3.68 -10.35
C GLU A 38 7.72 5.21 -10.41
N GLN A 39 6.68 5.95 -10.82
CA GLN A 39 6.67 7.42 -10.82
C GLN A 39 6.79 7.97 -9.40
N SER A 40 6.06 7.40 -8.43
CA SER A 40 6.13 7.84 -7.04
C SER A 40 7.51 7.59 -6.42
N LEU A 41 8.13 6.44 -6.70
CA LEU A 41 9.51 6.13 -6.29
C LEU A 41 10.51 7.12 -6.88
N ARG A 42 10.39 7.42 -8.19
CA ARG A 42 11.23 8.42 -8.85
C ARG A 42 11.06 9.81 -8.25
N MET A 43 9.83 10.22 -7.93
CA MET A 43 9.57 11.49 -7.27
C MET A 43 10.19 11.55 -5.87
N ALA A 44 10.12 10.45 -5.12
CA ALA A 44 10.71 10.32 -3.79
C ALA A 44 12.25 10.17 -3.81
N GLY A 45 12.86 9.92 -4.98
CA GLY A 45 14.29 9.59 -5.07
C GLY A 45 14.66 8.27 -4.39
N LEU A 46 13.72 7.33 -4.31
CA LEU A 46 13.89 6.03 -3.64
C LEU A 46 13.95 4.88 -4.64
N SER A 47 14.63 3.81 -4.24
CA SER A 47 14.55 2.51 -4.90
C SER A 47 13.41 1.68 -4.30
N ALA A 48 13.02 0.58 -4.96
CA ALA A 48 12.04 -0.34 -4.39
C ALA A 48 12.52 -1.01 -3.08
N GLU A 49 13.83 -1.18 -2.93
CA GLU A 49 14.48 -1.79 -1.75
C GLU A 49 14.43 -0.88 -0.52
N ASP A 50 14.16 0.40 -0.73
CA ASP A 50 13.97 1.39 0.34
C ASP A 50 12.61 1.30 1.03
N ILE A 51 11.65 0.57 0.44
CA ILE A 51 10.27 0.46 0.92
C ILE A 51 10.15 -0.70 1.91
N GLY A 52 9.63 -0.40 3.11
CA GLY A 52 9.49 -1.36 4.19
C GLY A 52 8.08 -1.97 4.30
N TYR A 53 7.06 -1.34 3.72
CA TYR A 53 5.67 -1.81 3.76
C TYR A 53 4.81 -1.13 2.69
N ILE A 54 3.81 -1.85 2.20
CA ILE A 54 2.81 -1.39 1.22
C ILE A 54 1.42 -1.48 1.84
N SER A 55 0.72 -0.34 1.92
CA SER A 55 -0.73 -0.29 2.15
C SER A 55 -1.43 -0.43 0.79
N ALA A 56 -2.00 -1.61 0.56
CA ALA A 56 -2.68 -1.96 -0.68
C ALA A 56 -4.09 -1.35 -0.74
N HIS A 57 -4.49 -0.95 -1.95
CA HIS A 57 -5.88 -0.70 -2.29
C HIS A 57 -6.76 -1.90 -1.95
N GLY A 58 -6.43 -3.13 -2.39
CA GLY A 58 -6.99 -4.38 -1.87
C GLY A 58 -8.52 -4.38 -1.65
N THR A 59 -9.31 -4.20 -2.70
CA THR A 59 -10.77 -4.07 -2.63
C THR A 59 -11.53 -5.40 -2.57
N ALA A 60 -10.83 -6.52 -2.51
CA ALA A 60 -11.41 -7.86 -2.57
C ALA A 60 -12.14 -8.11 -3.90
N THR A 61 -11.64 -7.52 -5.00
CA THR A 61 -12.15 -7.78 -6.35
C THR A 61 -11.19 -8.72 -7.09
N ASP A 62 -11.72 -9.76 -7.74
CA ASP A 62 -10.87 -10.77 -8.37
C ASP A 62 -9.86 -10.17 -9.36
N ARG A 63 -10.35 -9.32 -10.28
CA ARG A 63 -9.48 -8.70 -11.30
C ARG A 63 -8.58 -7.61 -10.72
N GLY A 64 -9.11 -6.77 -9.82
CA GLY A 64 -8.35 -5.66 -9.25
C GLY A 64 -7.21 -6.16 -8.38
N ASP A 65 -7.49 -7.09 -7.46
CA ASP A 65 -6.48 -7.60 -6.55
C ASP A 65 -5.40 -8.42 -7.29
N ILE A 66 -5.74 -9.11 -8.40
CA ILE A 66 -4.75 -9.77 -9.26
C ILE A 66 -3.85 -8.74 -9.95
N ALA A 67 -4.43 -7.69 -10.56
CA ALA A 67 -3.67 -6.65 -11.24
C ALA A 67 -2.74 -5.90 -10.28
N GLU A 68 -3.25 -5.51 -9.12
CA GLU A 68 -2.52 -4.82 -8.04
C GLU A 68 -1.38 -5.68 -7.51
N SER A 69 -1.63 -6.97 -7.22
CA SER A 69 -0.60 -7.88 -6.72
C SER A 69 0.52 -8.08 -7.75
N GLN A 70 0.18 -8.21 -9.03
CA GLN A 70 1.16 -8.39 -10.10
C GLN A 70 1.96 -7.11 -10.37
N ALA A 71 1.32 -5.94 -10.32
CA ALA A 71 1.99 -4.65 -10.45
C ALA A 71 2.96 -4.42 -9.28
N SER A 72 2.50 -4.68 -8.05
CA SER A 72 3.31 -4.58 -6.84
C SER A 72 4.52 -5.50 -6.90
N ALA A 73 4.32 -6.77 -7.28
CA ALA A 73 5.41 -7.73 -7.43
C ALA A 73 6.42 -7.32 -8.52
N ALA A 74 5.96 -6.69 -9.60
CA ALA A 74 6.85 -6.21 -10.67
C ALA A 74 7.76 -5.06 -10.21
N VAL A 75 7.32 -4.23 -9.25
CA VAL A 75 8.09 -3.09 -8.73
C VAL A 75 8.91 -3.46 -7.49
N PHE A 76 8.29 -4.13 -6.52
CA PHE A 76 8.84 -4.36 -5.18
C PHE A 76 9.35 -5.79 -4.96
N GLY A 77 9.03 -6.73 -5.85
CA GLY A 77 9.29 -8.16 -5.66
C GLY A 77 8.50 -8.74 -4.48
N ASP A 78 8.91 -9.93 -4.02
CA ASP A 78 8.18 -10.68 -2.97
C ASP A 78 8.67 -10.41 -1.54
N ARG A 79 9.52 -9.39 -1.35
CA ARG A 79 10.19 -9.14 -0.06
C ARG A 79 9.45 -8.14 0.82
N VAL A 80 8.71 -7.21 0.23
CA VAL A 80 8.06 -6.12 0.96
C VAL A 80 6.70 -6.58 1.51
N PRO A 81 6.44 -6.43 2.82
CA PRO A 81 5.13 -6.66 3.39
C PRO A 81 4.04 -5.81 2.77
N ILE A 82 2.96 -6.45 2.33
CA ILE A 82 1.76 -5.80 1.80
C ILE A 82 0.54 -6.18 2.65
N SER A 83 -0.36 -5.25 2.94
CA SER A 83 -1.67 -5.54 3.55
C SER A 83 -2.71 -4.49 3.20
N SER A 84 -4.00 -4.76 3.50
CA SER A 84 -5.08 -3.79 3.28
C SER A 84 -5.97 -3.62 4.51
N LEU A 85 -6.15 -2.35 4.91
CA LEU A 85 -7.01 -1.96 6.02
C LEU A 85 -8.51 -2.04 5.70
N LYS A 86 -8.88 -2.21 4.43
CA LYS A 86 -10.29 -2.41 4.03
C LYS A 86 -10.88 -3.69 4.62
N SER A 87 -10.03 -4.65 4.99
CA SER A 87 -10.45 -5.84 5.73
C SER A 87 -10.95 -5.54 7.15
N TYR A 88 -10.61 -4.37 7.73
CA TYR A 88 -11.07 -3.93 9.05
C TYR A 88 -12.22 -2.92 8.97
N PHE A 89 -12.13 -1.97 8.04
CA PHE A 89 -13.04 -0.81 7.98
C PHE A 89 -14.06 -0.88 6.83
N GLY A 90 -13.93 -1.86 5.94
CA GLY A 90 -14.59 -1.85 4.65
C GLY A 90 -14.01 -0.79 3.71
N HIS A 91 -14.63 -0.61 2.55
CA HIS A 91 -14.22 0.41 1.58
C HIS A 91 -14.88 1.76 1.91
N THR A 92 -14.14 2.63 2.60
CA THR A 92 -14.63 3.94 3.08
C THR A 92 -14.65 5.05 2.01
N LEU A 93 -14.57 4.67 0.73
CA LEU A 93 -14.62 5.56 -0.43
C LEU A 93 -13.60 6.71 -0.29
N GLY A 94 -14.05 7.97 -0.33
CA GLY A 94 -13.19 9.15 -0.26
C GLY A 94 -12.36 9.27 1.03
N ALA A 95 -12.66 8.49 2.08
CA ALA A 95 -11.88 8.47 3.31
C ALA A 95 -10.71 7.46 3.30
N CYS A 96 -10.58 6.60 2.28
CA CYS A 96 -9.57 5.54 2.26
C CYS A 96 -8.15 6.11 2.43
N GLY A 97 -7.76 7.08 1.59
CA GLY A 97 -6.40 7.63 1.62
C GLY A 97 -6.03 8.25 2.97
N ALA A 98 -6.96 8.97 3.62
CA ALA A 98 -6.70 9.58 4.93
C ALA A 98 -6.57 8.54 6.06
N LEU A 99 -7.43 7.53 6.08
CA LEU A 99 -7.38 6.45 7.08
C LEU A 99 -6.14 5.58 6.90
N GLU A 100 -5.81 5.23 5.66
CA GLU A 100 -4.63 4.45 5.33
C GLU A 100 -3.35 5.20 5.65
N ALA A 101 -3.25 6.49 5.31
CA ALA A 101 -2.09 7.32 5.68
C ALA A 101 -1.94 7.46 7.21
N TRP A 102 -3.02 7.73 7.94
CA TRP A 102 -2.98 7.85 9.40
C TRP A 102 -2.54 6.56 10.08
N MET A 103 -3.16 5.44 9.74
CA MET A 103 -2.84 4.14 10.33
C MET A 103 -1.43 3.70 9.94
N SER A 104 -1.01 3.96 8.69
CA SER A 104 0.36 3.73 8.21
C SER A 104 1.39 4.48 9.06
N LEU A 105 1.19 5.78 9.29
CA LEU A 105 2.08 6.55 10.16
C LEU A 105 2.13 6.00 11.59
N HIS A 106 0.98 5.56 12.12
CA HIS A 106 0.92 4.95 13.44
C HIS A 106 1.69 3.62 13.50
N MET A 107 1.47 2.74 12.52
CA MET A 107 2.17 1.47 12.33
C MET A 107 3.69 1.66 12.22
N MET A 108 4.13 2.64 11.42
CA MET A 108 5.54 3.03 11.30
C MET A 108 6.13 3.48 12.64
N ARG A 109 5.44 4.36 13.37
CA ARG A 109 5.94 4.90 14.63
C ARG A 109 6.09 3.82 15.71
N GLU A 110 5.16 2.87 15.73
CA GLU A 110 5.12 1.80 16.72
C GLU A 110 5.87 0.53 16.28
N GLY A 111 6.43 0.50 15.07
CA GLY A 111 7.25 -0.60 14.58
C GLY A 111 6.49 -1.90 14.31
N TRP A 112 5.22 -1.83 13.87
CA TRP A 112 4.39 -2.99 13.53
C TRP A 112 3.47 -2.66 12.35
N PHE A 113 2.92 -3.66 11.67
CA PHE A 113 1.83 -3.47 10.70
C PHE A 113 0.68 -4.45 10.93
N ALA A 114 -0.53 -4.07 10.54
CA ALA A 114 -1.72 -4.89 10.64
C ALA A 114 -1.77 -5.89 9.46
N PRO A 115 -2.04 -7.18 9.71
CA PRO A 115 -2.24 -8.14 8.62
C PRO A 115 -3.62 -7.96 7.96
N THR A 116 -3.77 -8.37 6.71
CA THR A 116 -5.10 -8.41 6.06
C THR A 116 -5.96 -9.52 6.69
N LEU A 117 -7.17 -9.19 7.16
CA LEU A 117 -8.12 -10.20 7.67
C LEU A 117 -8.71 -11.04 6.52
N GLN A 118 -8.88 -12.35 6.73
CA GLN A 118 -9.59 -13.24 5.80
C GLN A 118 -10.88 -13.75 6.46
N PRO A 119 -12.00 -13.85 5.71
CA PRO A 119 -13.13 -14.65 6.17
C PRO A 119 -12.69 -16.11 6.37
N ALA A 120 -13.33 -16.82 7.30
CA ALA A 120 -13.03 -18.23 7.61
C ALA A 120 -12.92 -19.10 6.32
N PRO A 121 -12.03 -20.11 6.29
CA PRO A 121 -11.64 -20.76 5.05
C PRO A 121 -12.80 -21.57 4.47
N SER A 122 -13.36 -21.13 3.34
CA SER A 122 -14.31 -21.94 2.54
C SER A 122 -14.05 -21.87 1.03
N GLY A 123 -12.86 -21.47 0.59
CA GLY A 123 -12.51 -21.38 -0.84
C GLY A 123 -11.00 -21.41 -1.08
N PRO A 124 -10.55 -21.64 -2.34
CA PRO A 124 -9.15 -21.85 -2.66
C PRO A 124 -8.31 -20.63 -2.24
N THR A 125 -7.37 -20.87 -1.33
CA THR A 125 -6.40 -19.89 -0.86
C THR A 125 -5.52 -19.44 -2.03
N VAL A 126 -5.86 -18.32 -2.65
CA VAL A 126 -4.91 -17.61 -3.51
C VAL A 126 -3.81 -17.13 -2.57
N ARG A 127 -2.65 -17.79 -2.61
CA ARG A 127 -1.41 -17.23 -2.05
C ARG A 127 -1.10 -15.97 -2.85
N ARG A 128 -1.60 -14.82 -2.37
CA ARG A 128 -1.24 -13.51 -2.89
C ARG A 128 0.19 -13.23 -2.45
N ALA A 129 1.06 -12.93 -3.40
CA ALA A 129 2.46 -12.65 -3.15
C ALA A 129 2.59 -11.56 -2.06
N GLY A 130 3.34 -11.86 -1.00
CA GLY A 130 3.78 -10.85 -0.03
C GLY A 130 2.77 -10.36 1.01
N LEU A 131 1.58 -10.96 1.19
CA LEU A 131 0.79 -10.66 2.39
C LEU A 131 1.48 -11.29 3.60
N HIS A 132 2.30 -10.53 4.34
CA HIS A 132 3.01 -11.07 5.51
C HIS A 132 2.02 -11.27 6.66
N TYR A 133 1.94 -12.51 7.13
CA TYR A 133 1.07 -12.94 8.22
C TYR A 133 1.87 -12.93 9.52
N GLY A 134 2.03 -11.77 10.16
CA GLY A 134 2.76 -11.66 11.43
C GLY A 134 3.12 -10.23 11.81
N ARG A 135 3.47 -10.02 13.08
CA ARG A 135 4.13 -8.80 13.54
C ARG A 135 5.63 -8.99 13.31
N GLU A 136 6.22 -8.25 12.37
CA GLU A 136 7.67 -8.16 12.22
C GLU A 136 8.17 -6.78 12.68
N PRO A 137 9.35 -6.68 13.32
CA PRO A 137 9.95 -5.40 13.68
C PRO A 137 10.30 -4.61 12.42
N ALA A 138 9.81 -3.37 12.33
CA ALA A 138 10.03 -2.51 11.18
C ALA A 138 11.18 -1.53 11.44
N ASP A 139 12.42 -1.98 11.27
CA ASP A 139 13.61 -1.20 11.67
C ASP A 139 13.84 0.06 10.80
N ARG A 140 13.14 0.16 9.65
CA ARG A 140 13.03 1.34 8.79
C ARG A 140 11.74 1.29 7.95
N LEU A 141 10.58 1.54 8.55
CA LEU A 141 9.32 1.53 7.78
C LEU A 141 9.23 2.78 6.90
N ARG A 142 9.41 2.61 5.58
CA ARG A 142 8.92 3.57 4.58
C ARG A 142 7.67 2.97 3.95
N ILE A 143 6.59 3.72 3.96
CA ILE A 143 5.28 3.23 3.54
C ILE A 143 4.94 3.76 2.17
N TYR A 144 4.59 2.84 1.28
CA TYR A 144 3.93 3.11 0.03
C TYR A 144 2.41 2.91 0.19
N SER A 145 1.60 3.84 -0.31
CA SER A 145 0.13 3.75 -0.34
C SER A 145 -0.33 4.07 -1.75
N GLU A 146 -1.28 3.27 -2.26
CA GLU A 146 -1.90 3.46 -3.58
C GLU A 146 -3.05 4.46 -3.58
#